data_AF-A0A950U792-F1
#
_entry.id   AF-A0A950U792-F1
#
_cell.length_a   1.000
_cell.length_b   1.000
_cell.length_c   1.000
_cell.angle_alpha   90.00
_cell.angle_beta   90.00
_cell.angle_gamma   90.00
#
_symmetry.space_group_name_H-M   'P 1'
#
loop_
_entity.id
_entity.type
_entity.pdbx_description
1 polymer ?
#
loop_
_entity_poly.entity_id
_entity_poly.type
_entity_poly.pdbx_seq_one_letter_code
_entity_poly.pdbx_strand_id
1 'polypeptide(L)'
;MSGITSARHRDGPRTEPADLGVIEAAGLLRERQLSAVELASACLRRIEERNGGEPTYGGSPESINAWARIYPELALAQAREADERRARERDGDRVPLLTGIPLALKDLYGVAGLPLTASSRVLDGNIATRDATICRRLRGQGMVLVGHTHTHEFAAGGTTDQVGNPWARDRVAGGSSGGNAAALAAGMTPAALGTDTCGSLRIPSACCGTSAIKPTHGRTPMDGIIPLAPSLDHAGPMARSIADCAALLAGMTAGGPDITPLMPPPADLGELPLTPRPGTRPLAGVTVALTDRTSAVAIDEPVAAALDAAR
;
A
#
# COMPACT_ATOMS: atom_id res chain seq x y z
N MET A 1 -37.79 -2.58 -41.44
CA MET A 1 -37.79 -3.71 -40.49
C MET A 1 -36.53 -3.60 -39.64
N SER A 2 -36.74 -3.53 -38.33
CA SER A 2 -35.73 -3.51 -37.28
C SER A 2 -34.80 -4.73 -37.34
N GLY A 3 -33.51 -4.51 -37.04
CA GLY A 3 -32.50 -5.56 -36.94
C GLY A 3 -31.48 -5.21 -35.86
N ILE A 4 -31.96 -5.13 -34.61
CA ILE A 4 -31.17 -5.04 -33.39
C ILE A 4 -30.23 -6.26 -33.33
N THR A 5 -28.91 -6.04 -33.37
CA THR A 5 -27.92 -7.07 -33.04
C THR A 5 -27.42 -6.83 -31.62
N SER A 6 -28.15 -7.45 -30.71
CA SER A 6 -27.75 -7.99 -29.39
C SER A 6 -26.34 -7.62 -28.90
N ALA A 7 -26.33 -6.76 -27.87
CA ALA A 7 -25.23 -6.68 -26.92
C ALA A 7 -25.01 -8.07 -26.30
N ARG A 8 -23.80 -8.61 -26.49
CA ARG A 8 -23.41 -9.85 -25.81
C ARG A 8 -23.25 -9.54 -24.33
N HIS A 9 -24.19 -10.03 -23.53
CA HIS A 9 -24.01 -10.25 -22.09
C HIS A 9 -22.75 -11.10 -21.89
N ARG A 10 -21.74 -10.54 -21.22
CA ARG A 10 -20.57 -11.30 -20.73
C ARG A 10 -20.84 -11.67 -19.28
N ASP A 11 -21.56 -12.77 -19.08
CA ASP A 11 -21.76 -13.38 -17.77
C ASP A 11 -20.70 -14.48 -17.55
N GLY A 12 -19.47 -14.03 -17.27
CA GLY A 12 -18.54 -14.79 -16.41
C GLY A 12 -18.66 -14.24 -14.98
N PRO A 13 -18.20 -14.96 -13.94
CA PRO A 13 -18.16 -14.38 -12.60
C PRO A 13 -17.32 -13.10 -12.66
N ARG A 14 -17.96 -11.94 -12.41
CA ARG A 14 -17.24 -10.67 -12.34
C ARG A 14 -16.28 -10.77 -11.16
N THR A 15 -14.99 -10.55 -11.40
CA THR A 15 -13.99 -10.41 -10.33
C THR A 15 -14.49 -9.36 -9.34
N GLU A 16 -14.57 -9.69 -8.06
CA GLU A 16 -14.96 -8.74 -7.02
C GLU A 16 -13.94 -7.58 -7.02
N PRO A 17 -14.37 -6.30 -7.18
CA PRO A 17 -13.42 -5.20 -7.35
C PRO A 17 -12.37 -5.06 -6.25
N ALA A 18 -12.69 -5.44 -5.01
CA ALA A 18 -11.73 -5.42 -3.90
C ALA A 18 -10.55 -6.41 -4.06
N ASP A 19 -10.69 -7.45 -4.90
CA ASP A 19 -9.63 -8.43 -5.17
C ASP A 19 -8.60 -7.92 -6.19
N LEU A 20 -8.91 -6.88 -6.96
CA LEU A 20 -8.05 -6.31 -8.00
C LEU A 20 -6.80 -5.66 -7.43
N GLY A 21 -5.65 -5.93 -8.06
CA GLY A 21 -4.40 -5.20 -7.80
C GLY A 21 -4.45 -3.76 -8.34
N VAL A 22 -3.41 -2.97 -8.05
CA VAL A 22 -3.35 -1.55 -8.46
C VAL A 22 -3.37 -1.41 -9.99
N ILE A 23 -2.50 -2.13 -10.68
CA ILE A 23 -2.36 -2.04 -12.14
C ILE A 23 -3.62 -2.55 -12.86
N GLU A 24 -4.19 -3.65 -12.38
CA GLU A 24 -5.40 -4.24 -12.95
C GLU A 24 -6.60 -3.29 -12.78
N ALA A 25 -6.82 -2.78 -11.56
CA ALA A 25 -7.86 -1.80 -11.29
C ALA A 25 -7.67 -0.54 -12.15
N ALA A 26 -6.44 -0.04 -12.28
CA ALA A 26 -6.15 1.12 -13.13
C ALA A 26 -6.49 0.87 -14.61
N GLY A 27 -6.27 -0.36 -15.10
CA GLY A 27 -6.67 -0.79 -16.44
C GLY A 27 -8.19 -0.74 -16.62
N LEU A 28 -8.95 -1.35 -15.71
CA LEU A 28 -10.41 -1.38 -15.78
C LEU A 28 -11.05 0.00 -15.61
N LEU A 29 -10.49 0.86 -14.76
CA LEU A 29 -10.90 2.26 -14.60
C LEU A 29 -10.69 3.06 -15.89
N ARG A 30 -9.54 2.86 -16.56
CA ARG A 30 -9.25 3.51 -17.84
C ARG A 30 -10.18 3.02 -18.95
N GLU A 31 -10.49 1.73 -18.98
CA GLU A 31 -11.42 1.12 -19.95
C GLU A 31 -12.89 1.38 -19.61
N ARG A 32 -13.17 2.10 -18.51
CA ARG A 32 -14.53 2.40 -18.02
C ARG A 32 -15.38 1.14 -17.76
N GLN A 33 -14.72 0.04 -17.42
CA GLN A 33 -15.35 -1.22 -17.00
C GLN A 33 -15.60 -1.27 -15.49
N LEU A 34 -14.96 -0.36 -14.76
CA LEU A 34 -15.09 -0.14 -13.32
C LEU A 34 -15.04 1.37 -13.07
N SER A 35 -15.81 1.86 -12.11
CA SER A 35 -15.69 3.23 -11.59
C SER A 35 -14.87 3.25 -10.28
N ALA A 36 -14.26 4.40 -9.98
CA ALA A 36 -13.54 4.60 -8.73
C ALA A 36 -14.48 4.48 -7.53
N VAL A 37 -15.74 4.93 -7.65
CA VAL A 37 -16.76 4.76 -6.61
C VAL A 37 -17.07 3.28 -6.37
N GLU A 38 -17.21 2.46 -7.42
CA GLU A 38 -17.44 1.01 -7.26
C GLU A 38 -16.26 0.34 -6.57
N LEU A 39 -15.02 0.68 -6.95
CA LEU A 39 -13.81 0.14 -6.35
C LEU A 39 -13.65 0.55 -4.88
N ALA A 40 -13.85 1.82 -4.56
CA ALA A 40 -13.78 2.33 -3.18
C ALA A 40 -14.89 1.71 -2.31
N SER A 41 -16.11 1.60 -2.84
CA SER A 41 -17.23 0.97 -2.13
C SER A 41 -16.97 -0.51 -1.86
N ALA A 42 -16.40 -1.23 -2.82
CA ALA A 42 -16.00 -2.64 -2.63
C ALA A 42 -14.93 -2.79 -1.53
N CYS A 43 -13.94 -1.91 -1.50
CA CYS A 43 -12.93 -1.88 -0.44
C CYS A 43 -13.56 -1.60 0.95
N LEU A 44 -14.46 -0.62 1.05
CA LEU A 44 -15.16 -0.29 2.29
C LEU A 44 -16.01 -1.46 2.81
N ARG A 45 -16.80 -2.11 1.95
CA ARG A 45 -17.54 -3.34 2.32
C ARG A 45 -16.58 -4.43 2.81
N ARG A 46 -15.46 -4.61 2.14
CA ARG A 46 -14.46 -5.61 2.51
C ARG A 46 -13.83 -5.32 3.89
N ILE A 47 -13.67 -4.05 4.24
CA ILE A 47 -13.25 -3.64 5.59
C ILE A 47 -14.30 -4.05 6.62
N GLU A 48 -15.58 -3.73 6.39
CA GLU A 48 -16.69 -4.11 7.27
C GLU A 48 -16.74 -5.63 7.48
N GLU A 49 -16.57 -6.41 6.42
CA GLU A 49 -16.61 -7.88 6.46
C GLU A 49 -15.43 -8.53 7.20
N ARG A 50 -14.22 -7.96 7.06
CA ARG A 50 -12.98 -8.66 7.44
C ARG A 50 -12.21 -8.03 8.59
N ASN A 51 -12.43 -6.75 8.92
CA ASN A 51 -11.64 -6.08 9.96
C ASN A 51 -11.90 -6.68 11.36
N GLY A 52 -13.11 -7.22 11.56
CA GLY A 52 -13.51 -7.84 12.83
C GLY A 52 -14.01 -6.84 13.87
N GLY A 53 -14.71 -5.78 13.41
CA GLY A 53 -15.31 -4.75 14.25
C GLY A 53 -14.68 -3.37 14.09
N GLU A 54 -15.10 -2.46 14.96
CA GLU A 54 -14.56 -1.10 15.04
C GLU A 54 -13.06 -1.11 15.40
N PRO A 55 -12.26 -0.18 14.86
CA PRO A 55 -10.88 0.03 15.26
C PRO A 55 -10.69 0.17 16.77
N THR A 56 -9.73 -0.56 17.34
CA THR A 56 -9.36 -0.40 18.76
C THR A 56 -7.85 -0.44 18.96
N TYR A 57 -7.36 0.31 19.96
CA TYR A 57 -5.96 0.22 20.38
C TYR A 57 -5.60 -1.11 21.07
N GLY A 58 -6.59 -1.89 21.51
CA GLY A 58 -6.37 -3.14 22.23
C GLY A 58 -6.38 -4.39 21.34
N GLY A 59 -6.99 -4.31 20.14
CA GLY A 59 -7.22 -5.47 19.30
C GLY A 59 -8.17 -6.49 19.93
N SER A 60 -8.32 -7.64 19.26
CA SER A 60 -9.02 -8.81 19.78
C SER A 60 -8.46 -10.05 19.07
N PRO A 61 -8.36 -11.23 19.72
CA PRO A 61 -7.94 -12.47 19.07
C PRO A 61 -8.79 -12.88 17.86
N GLU A 62 -10.04 -12.42 17.81
CA GLU A 62 -10.99 -12.76 16.75
C GLU A 62 -10.97 -11.77 15.58
N SER A 63 -10.26 -10.65 15.70
CA SER A 63 -10.26 -9.56 14.71
C SER A 63 -8.90 -9.38 14.03
N ILE A 64 -8.94 -8.81 12.82
CA ILE A 64 -7.73 -8.38 12.13
C ILE A 64 -7.30 -7.01 12.68
N ASN A 65 -8.27 -6.12 12.91
CA ASN A 65 -8.06 -4.78 13.48
C ASN A 65 -6.95 -4.00 12.76
N ALA A 66 -6.92 -4.03 11.43
CA ALA A 66 -5.87 -3.43 10.62
C ALA A 66 -5.91 -1.89 10.63
N TRP A 67 -7.10 -1.32 10.80
CA TRP A 67 -7.34 0.11 10.68
C TRP A 67 -7.32 0.79 12.04
N ALA A 68 -6.64 1.93 12.14
CA ALA A 68 -6.78 2.84 13.28
C ALA A 68 -8.00 3.74 13.09
N ARG A 69 -8.24 4.21 11.85
CA ARG A 69 -9.38 5.03 11.44
C ARG A 69 -9.71 4.76 9.97
N ILE A 70 -10.99 4.85 9.63
CA ILE A 70 -11.51 4.72 8.27
C ILE A 70 -12.28 6.01 7.94
N TYR A 71 -12.24 6.47 6.69
CA TYR A 71 -12.90 7.70 6.25
C TYR A 71 -13.86 7.44 5.08
N PRO A 72 -15.00 6.75 5.28
CA PRO A 72 -15.87 6.32 4.18
C PRO A 72 -16.37 7.49 3.32
N GLU A 73 -16.82 8.58 3.94
CA GLU A 73 -17.34 9.75 3.23
C GLU A 73 -16.27 10.44 2.38
N LEU A 74 -15.08 10.64 2.96
CA LEU A 74 -13.93 11.21 2.25
C LEU A 74 -13.50 10.32 1.08
N ALA A 75 -13.41 9.01 1.30
CA ALA A 75 -13.03 8.05 0.27
C ALA A 75 -14.01 8.10 -0.91
N LEU A 76 -15.33 8.07 -0.64
CA LEU A 76 -16.34 8.13 -1.68
C LEU A 76 -16.40 9.49 -2.40
N ALA A 77 -16.12 10.60 -1.70
CA ALA A 77 -16.00 11.91 -2.31
C ALA A 77 -14.80 11.97 -3.28
N GLN A 78 -13.63 11.55 -2.83
CA GLN A 78 -12.42 11.51 -3.67
C GLN A 78 -12.57 10.54 -4.85
N ALA A 79 -13.28 9.43 -4.67
CA ALA A 79 -13.60 8.50 -5.74
C ALA A 79 -14.48 9.16 -6.82
N ARG A 80 -15.52 9.92 -6.43
CA ARG A 80 -16.34 10.69 -7.38
C ARG A 80 -15.51 11.72 -8.14
N GLU A 81 -14.62 12.45 -7.46
CA GLU A 81 -13.71 13.40 -8.11
C GLU A 81 -12.78 12.71 -9.13
N ALA A 82 -12.32 11.50 -8.84
CA ALA A 82 -11.51 10.71 -9.75
C ALA A 82 -12.31 10.24 -10.99
N ASP A 83 -13.55 9.79 -10.80
CA ASP A 83 -14.44 9.44 -11.90
C ASP A 83 -14.76 10.64 -12.80
N GLU A 84 -15.04 11.80 -12.21
CA GLU A 84 -15.24 13.03 -12.96
C GLU A 84 -13.98 13.47 -13.73
N ARG A 85 -12.79 13.32 -13.12
CA ARG A 85 -11.52 13.62 -13.77
C ARG A 85 -11.30 12.72 -14.99
N ARG A 86 -11.62 11.43 -14.87
CA ARG A 86 -11.57 10.46 -15.99
C ARG A 86 -12.62 10.74 -17.06
N ALA A 87 -13.82 11.20 -16.68
CA ALA A 87 -14.86 11.56 -17.63
C ALA A 87 -14.50 12.79 -18.48
N ARG A 88 -13.69 13.71 -17.93
CA ARG A 88 -13.18 14.90 -18.62
C ARG A 88 -11.97 14.64 -19.52
N GLU A 89 -11.39 13.44 -19.50
CA GLU A 89 -10.25 13.05 -20.34
C GLU A 89 -10.59 13.23 -21.82
N ARG A 90 -9.75 13.99 -22.54
CA ARG A 90 -9.81 14.19 -23.99
C ARG A 90 -8.68 13.41 -24.66
N ASP A 91 -8.82 13.15 -25.96
CA ASP A 91 -7.74 12.53 -26.74
C ASP A 91 -6.42 13.30 -26.57
N GLY A 92 -5.44 12.66 -25.92
CA GLY A 92 -4.11 13.23 -25.65
C GLY A 92 -3.86 13.65 -24.18
N ASP A 93 -4.91 13.83 -23.37
CA ASP A 93 -4.75 13.99 -21.92
C ASP A 93 -4.43 12.63 -21.30
N ARG A 94 -3.34 12.53 -20.52
CA ARG A 94 -3.05 11.30 -19.76
C ARG A 94 -3.46 11.49 -18.31
N VAL A 95 -4.63 10.97 -17.96
CA VAL A 95 -5.02 10.83 -16.55
C VAL A 95 -3.95 9.96 -15.84
N PRO A 96 -3.40 10.39 -14.68
CA PRO A 96 -2.41 9.61 -13.96
C PRO A 96 -2.85 8.17 -13.71
N LEU A 97 -1.92 7.22 -13.81
CA LEU A 97 -2.20 5.79 -13.64
C LEU A 97 -2.97 5.48 -12.34
N LEU A 98 -2.62 6.18 -11.25
CA LEU A 98 -3.16 5.95 -9.91
C LEU A 98 -4.49 6.69 -9.63
N THR A 99 -5.06 7.41 -10.59
CA THR A 99 -6.35 8.11 -10.40
C THR A 99 -7.47 7.12 -10.10
N GLY A 100 -8.13 7.27 -8.94
CA GLY A 100 -9.23 6.43 -8.48
C GLY A 100 -8.83 5.20 -7.67
N ILE A 101 -7.54 4.96 -7.45
CA ILE A 101 -7.05 3.80 -6.69
C ILE A 101 -7.17 4.06 -5.18
N PRO A 102 -7.86 3.20 -4.40
CA PRO A 102 -7.92 3.29 -2.95
C PRO A 102 -6.56 3.05 -2.29
N LEU A 103 -6.28 3.82 -1.23
CA LEU A 103 -5.01 3.89 -0.53
C LEU A 103 -5.20 3.85 0.98
N ALA A 104 -4.47 2.96 1.63
CA ALA A 104 -4.26 2.96 3.08
C ALA A 104 -2.96 3.69 3.44
N LEU A 105 -2.98 4.51 4.47
CA LEU A 105 -1.77 5.15 5.01
C LEU A 105 -1.45 4.56 6.37
N LYS A 106 -0.18 4.20 6.62
CA LYS A 106 0.26 3.97 8.01
C LYS A 106 -0.07 5.21 8.84
N ASP A 107 -0.45 5.03 10.10
CA ASP A 107 -0.73 6.13 11.03
C ASP A 107 0.53 6.91 11.46
N LEU A 108 1.37 7.31 10.52
CA LEU A 108 2.47 8.25 10.69
C LEU A 108 2.41 9.36 9.64
N TYR A 109 1.64 9.16 8.57
CA TYR A 109 1.51 10.10 7.47
C TYR A 109 0.51 11.19 7.80
N GLY A 110 0.94 12.44 7.88
CA GLY A 110 0.01 13.56 8.03
C GLY A 110 -0.90 13.72 6.83
N VAL A 111 -2.19 13.97 7.10
CA VAL A 111 -3.17 14.46 6.12
C VAL A 111 -3.87 15.64 6.77
N ALA A 112 -3.79 16.82 6.16
CA ALA A 112 -4.23 18.06 6.78
C ALA A 112 -5.70 17.97 7.23
N GLY A 113 -5.95 18.29 8.50
CA GLY A 113 -7.30 18.25 9.10
C GLY A 113 -7.76 16.87 9.55
N LEU A 114 -6.98 15.80 9.35
CA LEU A 114 -7.28 14.46 9.86
C LEU A 114 -6.46 14.09 11.09
N PRO A 115 -6.95 13.17 11.94
CA PRO A 115 -6.19 12.68 13.09
C PRO A 115 -4.91 11.95 12.67
N LEU A 116 -3.86 12.14 13.45
CA LEU A 116 -2.56 11.51 13.27
C LEU A 116 -2.02 11.10 14.64
N THR A 117 -1.99 9.80 14.95
CA THR A 117 -1.76 9.37 16.34
C THR A 117 -0.57 8.44 16.53
N ALA A 118 0.13 8.01 15.47
CA ALA A 118 1.22 7.03 15.61
C ALA A 118 0.78 5.74 16.31
N SER A 119 -0.53 5.40 16.22
CA SER A 119 -1.18 4.36 17.03
C SER A 119 -0.91 4.48 18.54
N SER A 120 -0.71 5.70 19.02
CA SER A 120 -0.47 6.03 20.42
C SER A 120 -1.62 6.87 20.98
N ARG A 121 -2.09 6.49 22.18
CA ARG A 121 -3.03 7.33 22.94
C ARG A 121 -2.42 8.64 23.42
N VAL A 122 -1.09 8.75 23.45
CA VAL A 122 -0.39 10.01 23.79
C VAL A 122 -0.73 11.12 22.79
N LEU A 123 -1.04 10.75 21.55
CA LEU A 123 -1.44 11.67 20.49
C LEU A 123 -2.96 11.65 20.24
N ASP A 124 -3.77 11.12 21.16
CA ASP A 124 -5.22 11.24 21.03
C ASP A 124 -5.63 12.73 20.95
N GLY A 125 -6.43 13.07 19.94
CA GLY A 125 -6.81 14.46 19.65
C GLY A 125 -5.80 15.24 18.79
N ASN A 126 -4.62 14.69 18.49
CA ASN A 126 -3.69 15.33 17.56
C ASN A 126 -4.26 15.30 16.13
N ILE A 127 -4.38 16.49 15.53
CA ILE A 127 -4.82 16.68 14.15
C ILE A 127 -3.63 17.18 13.32
N ALA A 128 -3.36 16.52 12.20
CA ALA A 128 -2.27 16.93 11.32
C ALA A 128 -2.55 18.32 10.72
N THR A 129 -1.60 19.24 10.87
CA THR A 129 -1.71 20.62 10.36
C THR A 129 -1.40 20.74 8.88
N ARG A 130 -0.78 19.72 8.29
CA ARG A 130 -0.35 19.68 6.90
C ARG A 130 -0.31 18.24 6.37
N ASP A 131 -0.38 18.11 5.06
CA ASP A 131 -0.14 16.82 4.42
C ASP A 131 1.34 16.46 4.46
N ALA A 132 1.64 15.17 4.61
CA ALA A 132 2.91 14.62 4.19
C ALA A 132 3.12 14.88 2.71
N THR A 133 4.36 15.18 2.30
CA THR A 133 4.66 15.52 0.90
C THR A 133 4.23 14.39 -0.06
N ILE A 134 4.41 13.12 0.34
CA ILE A 134 3.96 11.97 -0.44
C ILE A 134 2.43 11.93 -0.57
N CYS A 135 1.70 12.13 0.53
CA CYS A 135 0.24 12.16 0.53
C CYS A 135 -0.30 13.23 -0.43
N ARG A 136 0.28 14.43 -0.38
CA ARG A 136 -0.06 15.52 -1.30
C ARG A 136 0.19 15.14 -2.77
N ARG A 137 1.33 14.51 -3.09
CA ARG A 137 1.66 14.06 -4.45
C ARG A 137 0.67 13.01 -4.96
N LEU A 138 0.32 12.02 -4.15
CA LEU A 138 -0.60 10.95 -4.54
C LEU A 138 -2.06 11.41 -4.61
N ARG A 139 -2.49 12.29 -3.69
CA ARG A 139 -3.81 12.95 -3.78
C ARG A 139 -3.90 13.82 -5.04
N GLY A 140 -2.83 14.53 -5.39
CA GLY A 140 -2.72 15.27 -6.66
C GLY A 140 -2.92 14.37 -7.89
N GLN A 141 -2.42 13.14 -7.84
CA GLN A 141 -2.63 12.11 -8.87
C GLN A 141 -4.03 11.48 -8.84
N GLY A 142 -4.88 11.85 -7.87
CA GLY A 142 -6.26 11.38 -7.75
C GLY A 142 -6.41 10.04 -7.05
N MET A 143 -5.43 9.60 -6.25
CA MET A 143 -5.63 8.45 -5.36
C MET A 143 -6.67 8.76 -4.28
N VAL A 144 -7.34 7.72 -3.82
CA VAL A 144 -8.47 7.80 -2.88
C VAL A 144 -8.03 7.33 -1.49
N LEU A 145 -7.99 8.21 -0.51
CA LEU A 145 -7.64 7.86 0.87
C LEU A 145 -8.80 7.09 1.54
N VAL A 146 -8.53 5.85 1.94
CA VAL A 146 -9.50 5.02 2.66
C VAL A 146 -9.41 5.27 4.17
N GLY A 147 -8.21 5.42 4.71
CA GLY A 147 -8.02 5.45 6.16
C GLY A 147 -6.56 5.42 6.59
N HIS A 148 -6.37 5.52 7.91
CA HIS A 148 -5.09 5.26 8.55
C HIS A 148 -5.09 3.86 9.15
N THR A 149 -4.08 3.05 8.83
CA THR A 149 -3.86 1.73 9.42
C THR A 149 -3.02 1.80 10.68
N HIS A 150 -3.21 0.83 11.56
CA HIS A 150 -2.40 0.70 12.74
C HIS A 150 -0.91 0.50 12.41
N THR A 151 -0.08 1.04 13.30
CA THR A 151 1.36 0.82 13.38
C THR A 151 1.70 0.30 14.77
N HIS A 152 2.87 -0.32 14.95
CA HIS A 152 3.48 -0.35 16.28
C HIS A 152 3.58 1.09 16.77
N GLU A 153 3.30 1.33 18.05
CA GLU A 153 3.31 2.67 18.64
C GLU A 153 4.59 3.43 18.26
N PHE A 154 4.46 4.61 17.64
CA PHE A 154 5.59 5.42 17.13
C PHE A 154 6.56 4.70 16.18
N ALA A 155 6.09 3.66 15.49
CA ALA A 155 6.89 2.76 14.67
C ALA A 155 7.96 1.95 15.43
N ALA A 156 8.00 2.03 16.76
CA ALA A 156 9.10 1.57 17.61
C ALA A 156 8.99 0.08 18.00
N GLY A 157 8.79 -0.80 17.02
CA GLY A 157 8.71 -2.24 17.25
C GLY A 157 8.60 -3.07 15.96
N GLY A 158 8.95 -4.35 16.06
CA GLY A 158 8.92 -5.33 14.95
C GLY A 158 7.59 -6.08 14.82
N THR A 159 6.62 -5.80 15.70
CA THR A 159 5.27 -6.35 15.71
C THR A 159 4.25 -5.22 15.56
N THR A 160 2.96 -5.52 15.51
CA THR A 160 1.89 -4.53 15.74
C THR A 160 0.82 -5.28 16.53
N ASP A 161 0.95 -5.26 17.85
CA ASP A 161 0.37 -6.29 18.73
C ASP A 161 -1.16 -6.29 18.71
N GLN A 162 -1.77 -5.13 18.42
CA GLN A 162 -3.20 -5.00 18.25
C GLN A 162 -3.73 -5.45 16.88
N VAL A 163 -2.86 -5.89 15.95
CA VAL A 163 -3.23 -6.31 14.58
C VAL A 163 -2.98 -7.81 14.40
N GLY A 164 -4.07 -8.56 14.21
CA GLY A 164 -4.04 -9.99 13.90
C GLY A 164 -3.65 -10.25 12.45
N ASN A 165 -2.90 -11.33 12.22
CA ASN A 165 -2.51 -11.75 10.88
C ASN A 165 -3.69 -12.38 10.14
N PRO A 166 -4.05 -11.96 8.91
CA PRO A 166 -5.16 -12.55 8.16
C PRO A 166 -5.04 -14.06 7.90
N TRP A 167 -3.82 -14.61 7.91
CA TRP A 167 -3.58 -16.05 7.75
C TRP A 167 -3.75 -16.86 9.05
N ALA A 168 -3.65 -16.20 10.21
CA ALA A 168 -3.81 -16.77 11.54
C ALA A 168 -3.99 -15.62 12.56
N ARG A 169 -5.24 -15.33 12.93
CA ARG A 169 -5.60 -14.10 13.67
C ARG A 169 -4.98 -14.01 15.07
N ASP A 170 -4.64 -15.16 15.66
CA ASP A 170 -3.92 -15.30 16.92
C ASP A 170 -2.41 -14.98 16.82
N ARG A 171 -1.91 -14.67 15.63
CA ARG A 171 -0.51 -14.30 15.37
C ARG A 171 -0.39 -12.84 14.97
N VAL A 172 0.78 -12.26 15.24
CA VAL A 172 1.09 -10.88 14.83
C VAL A 172 1.18 -10.75 13.30
N ALA A 173 0.71 -9.64 12.77
CA ALA A 173 0.91 -9.26 11.37
C ALA A 173 2.36 -8.78 11.06
N GLY A 174 3.27 -8.87 12.03
CA GLY A 174 4.58 -8.22 11.98
C GLY A 174 4.46 -6.70 12.15
N GLY A 175 5.57 -5.97 12.01
CA GLY A 175 5.55 -4.53 12.21
C GLY A 175 6.85 -3.80 11.87
N SER A 176 6.85 -2.47 11.94
CA SER A 176 5.74 -1.65 12.48
C SER A 176 4.61 -1.32 11.51
N SER A 177 4.67 -1.65 10.22
CA SER A 177 3.54 -1.47 9.27
C SER A 177 2.56 -2.66 9.25
N GLY A 178 2.28 -3.27 10.41
CA GLY A 178 1.42 -4.47 10.49
C GLY A 178 0.02 -4.25 9.95
N GLY A 179 -0.60 -3.11 10.28
CA GLY A 179 -1.94 -2.76 9.77
C GLY A 179 -2.00 -2.64 8.24
N ASN A 180 -0.95 -2.10 7.60
CA ASN A 180 -0.89 -2.05 6.14
C ASN A 180 -0.86 -3.45 5.53
N ALA A 181 0.03 -4.32 6.03
CA ALA A 181 0.18 -5.66 5.49
C ALA A 181 -1.07 -6.52 5.70
N ALA A 182 -1.70 -6.41 6.88
CA ALA A 182 -2.94 -7.10 7.19
C ALA A 182 -4.11 -6.62 6.30
N ALA A 183 -4.27 -5.30 6.11
CA ALA A 183 -5.31 -4.76 5.23
C ALA A 183 -5.13 -5.22 3.77
N LEU A 184 -3.88 -5.24 3.28
CA LEU A 184 -3.55 -5.72 1.94
C LEU A 184 -3.83 -7.21 1.77
N ALA A 185 -3.36 -8.05 2.71
CA ALA A 185 -3.54 -9.50 2.67
C ALA A 185 -5.02 -9.90 2.82
N ALA A 186 -5.80 -9.14 3.59
CA ALA A 186 -7.25 -9.32 3.69
C ALA A 186 -8.03 -8.74 2.50
N GLY A 187 -7.37 -8.14 1.51
CA GLY A 187 -8.00 -7.56 0.32
C GLY A 187 -8.85 -6.31 0.60
N MET A 188 -8.64 -5.63 1.72
CA MET A 188 -9.40 -4.43 2.12
C MET A 188 -9.02 -3.18 1.33
N THR A 189 -7.84 -3.18 0.71
CA THR A 189 -7.32 -2.10 -0.13
C THR A 189 -6.33 -2.69 -1.14
N PRO A 190 -6.18 -2.13 -2.36
CA PRO A 190 -5.15 -2.57 -3.30
C PRO A 190 -3.77 -1.97 -3.01
N ALA A 191 -3.71 -0.81 -2.35
CA ALA A 191 -2.48 -0.06 -2.12
C ALA A 191 -2.36 0.40 -0.66
N ALA A 192 -1.12 0.43 -0.17
CA ALA A 192 -0.79 1.02 1.11
C ALA A 192 0.58 1.72 1.10
N LEU A 193 0.76 2.72 1.96
CA LEU A 193 2.05 3.33 2.25
C LEU A 193 2.46 3.08 3.71
N GLY A 194 3.69 2.61 3.91
CA GLY A 194 4.27 2.39 5.22
C GLY A 194 5.67 2.98 5.36
N THR A 195 6.27 2.80 6.53
CA THR A 195 7.65 3.22 6.80
C THR A 195 8.53 2.04 7.17
N ASP A 196 9.82 2.10 6.83
CA ASP A 196 10.84 1.10 7.17
C ASP A 196 12.07 1.78 7.76
N THR A 197 12.30 1.56 9.05
CA THR A 197 13.51 2.00 9.77
C THR A 197 14.50 0.85 9.87
N CYS A 198 14.03 -0.31 10.35
CA CYS A 198 14.83 -1.53 10.53
C CYS A 198 14.10 -2.78 10.03
N GLY A 199 13.22 -2.67 9.04
CA GLY A 199 12.40 -3.77 8.52
C GLY A 199 10.91 -3.50 8.52
N SER A 200 10.46 -2.32 8.93
CA SER A 200 9.05 -2.08 9.22
C SER A 200 8.10 -2.14 8.01
N LEU A 201 8.60 -2.17 6.77
CA LEU A 201 7.83 -2.58 5.59
C LEU A 201 8.00 -4.08 5.31
N ARG A 202 9.25 -4.56 5.32
CA ARG A 202 9.62 -5.91 4.87
C ARG A 202 9.17 -7.02 5.82
N ILE A 203 9.29 -6.81 7.13
CA ILE A 203 8.85 -7.75 8.18
C ILE A 203 7.35 -8.04 8.06
N PRO A 204 6.45 -7.03 8.13
CA PRO A 204 5.03 -7.31 8.03
C PRO A 204 4.62 -7.83 6.64
N SER A 205 5.30 -7.41 5.57
CA SER A 205 5.07 -8.01 4.25
C SER A 205 5.43 -9.48 4.18
N ALA A 206 6.54 -9.90 4.79
CA ALA A 206 6.90 -11.31 4.90
C ALA A 206 5.89 -12.09 5.75
N CYS A 207 5.45 -11.54 6.90
CA CYS A 207 4.48 -12.19 7.78
C CYS A 207 3.10 -12.35 7.15
N CYS A 208 2.65 -11.39 6.35
CA CYS A 208 1.31 -11.39 5.74
C CYS A 208 1.31 -11.79 4.27
N GLY A 209 2.43 -12.22 3.68
CA GLY A 209 2.48 -12.64 2.27
C GLY A 209 2.13 -11.51 1.28
N THR A 210 2.59 -10.29 1.55
CA THR A 210 2.41 -9.13 0.66
C THR A 210 3.77 -8.67 0.11
N SER A 211 3.75 -7.71 -0.81
CA SER A 211 4.96 -7.10 -1.38
C SER A 211 5.20 -5.71 -0.81
N ALA A 212 6.46 -5.33 -0.67
CA ALA A 212 6.86 -3.98 -0.33
C ALA A 212 8.19 -3.61 -0.98
N ILE A 213 8.41 -2.31 -1.20
CA ILE A 213 9.71 -1.77 -1.59
C ILE A 213 10.20 -0.85 -0.48
N LYS A 214 11.34 -1.18 0.13
CA LYS A 214 12.12 -0.19 0.87
C LYS A 214 13.04 0.53 -0.12
N PRO A 215 12.76 1.78 -0.52
CA PRO A 215 13.59 2.46 -1.49
C PRO A 215 14.98 2.79 -0.91
N THR A 216 15.86 3.31 -1.77
CA THR A 216 17.12 3.94 -1.33
C THR A 216 16.80 5.12 -0.41
N HIS A 217 17.59 5.31 0.66
CA HIS A 217 17.42 6.46 1.56
C HIS A 217 17.51 7.79 0.77
N GLY A 218 16.66 8.76 1.13
CA GLY A 218 16.51 10.03 0.40
C GLY A 218 15.70 9.96 -0.89
N ARG A 219 15.28 8.79 -1.38
CA ARG A 219 14.49 8.68 -2.62
C ARG A 219 13.11 9.30 -2.49
N THR A 220 12.46 9.06 -1.36
CA THR A 220 11.10 9.49 -1.08
C THR A 220 11.11 10.50 0.05
N PRO A 221 10.34 11.60 -0.05
CA PRO A 221 10.35 12.62 0.98
C PRO A 221 9.70 12.14 2.28
N MET A 222 10.33 12.48 3.40
CA MET A 222 9.84 12.14 4.74
C MET A 222 9.05 13.27 5.39
N ASP A 223 9.05 14.46 4.78
CA ASP A 223 8.36 15.63 5.30
C ASP A 223 6.86 15.38 5.55
N GLY A 224 6.42 15.67 6.78
CA GLY A 224 5.07 15.45 7.28
C GLY A 224 4.75 14.00 7.70
N ILE A 225 5.76 13.15 7.81
CA ILE A 225 5.67 11.81 8.43
C ILE A 225 6.28 11.89 9.84
N ILE A 226 5.63 11.31 10.85
CA ILE A 226 6.19 11.22 12.21
C ILE A 226 7.48 10.39 12.15
N PRO A 227 8.64 10.94 12.58
CA PRO A 227 9.92 10.25 12.51
C PRO A 227 10.09 9.24 13.64
N LEU A 228 10.89 8.20 13.39
CA LEU A 228 11.44 7.33 14.44
C LEU A 228 12.96 7.55 14.55
N ALA A 229 13.68 7.35 13.44
CA ALA A 229 15.12 7.58 13.35
C ALA A 229 15.45 8.14 11.95
N PRO A 230 15.52 9.48 11.77
CA PRO A 230 15.60 10.10 10.45
C PRO A 230 16.74 9.63 9.53
N SER A 231 17.86 9.16 10.10
CA SER A 231 18.97 8.58 9.34
C SER A 231 18.71 7.16 8.81
N LEU A 232 17.67 6.50 9.29
CA LEU A 232 17.28 5.13 8.94
C LEU A 232 15.87 5.06 8.34
N ASP A 233 15.02 6.07 8.55
CA ASP A 233 13.63 6.04 8.11
C ASP A 233 13.50 6.12 6.58
N HIS A 234 12.62 5.28 6.04
CA HIS A 234 12.20 5.30 4.64
C HIS A 234 10.68 5.27 4.58
N ALA A 235 10.09 6.03 3.66
CA ALA A 235 8.71 5.84 3.23
C ALA A 235 8.69 4.90 2.02
N GLY A 236 7.79 3.92 1.99
CA GLY A 236 7.75 2.97 0.88
C GLY A 236 6.35 2.43 0.60
N PRO A 237 6.11 1.97 -0.64
CA PRO A 237 4.84 1.37 -1.01
C PRO A 237 4.76 -0.09 -0.56
N MET A 238 3.53 -0.51 -0.31
CA MET A 238 3.13 -1.90 -0.07
C MET A 238 1.91 -2.22 -0.94
N ALA A 239 1.87 -3.43 -1.50
CA ALA A 239 0.76 -3.93 -2.30
C ALA A 239 0.74 -5.47 -2.29
N ARG A 240 -0.23 -6.09 -2.97
CA ARG A 240 -0.27 -7.56 -3.12
C ARG A 240 0.71 -8.10 -4.17
N SER A 241 1.27 -7.23 -5.02
CA SER A 241 2.29 -7.60 -6.01
C SER A 241 3.44 -6.59 -6.04
N ILE A 242 4.62 -7.04 -6.48
CA ILE A 242 5.79 -6.18 -6.62
C ILE A 242 5.63 -5.16 -7.76
N ALA A 243 4.88 -5.51 -8.81
CA ALA A 243 4.56 -4.60 -9.92
C ALA A 243 3.68 -3.44 -9.44
N ASP A 244 2.68 -3.71 -8.60
CA ASP A 244 1.86 -2.67 -7.97
C ASP A 244 2.71 -1.76 -7.07
N CYS A 245 3.67 -2.33 -6.31
CA CYS A 245 4.61 -1.53 -5.53
C CYS A 245 5.47 -0.60 -6.42
N ALA A 246 5.90 -1.08 -7.59
CA ALA A 246 6.65 -0.28 -8.55
C ALA A 246 5.82 0.90 -9.10
N ALA A 247 4.55 0.67 -9.45
CA ALA A 247 3.63 1.71 -9.88
C ALA A 247 3.40 2.77 -8.77
N LEU A 248 3.24 2.34 -7.53
CA LEU A 248 3.10 3.24 -6.38
C LEU A 248 4.39 4.03 -6.13
N LEU A 249 5.56 3.40 -6.20
CA LEU A 249 6.85 4.08 -6.01
C LEU A 249 7.04 5.19 -7.03
N ALA A 250 6.73 4.93 -8.30
CA ALA A 250 6.78 5.94 -9.36
C ALA A 250 5.88 7.15 -9.03
N GLY A 251 4.67 6.90 -8.53
CA GLY A 251 3.76 7.96 -8.06
C GLY A 251 4.32 8.75 -6.86
N MET A 252 4.96 8.09 -5.91
CA MET A 252 5.58 8.72 -4.74
C MET A 252 6.75 9.65 -5.13
N THR A 253 7.50 9.27 -6.17
CA THR A 253 8.71 9.99 -6.61
C THR A 253 8.48 10.98 -7.76
N ALA A 254 7.25 11.12 -8.26
CA ALA A 254 6.93 11.98 -9.41
C ALA A 254 7.32 13.47 -9.25
N GLY A 255 7.56 13.95 -8.02
CA GLY A 255 8.05 15.31 -7.75
C GLY A 255 9.55 15.44 -7.51
N GLY A 256 10.33 14.42 -7.87
CA GLY A 256 11.78 14.34 -7.63
C GLY A 256 12.16 13.82 -6.23
N PRO A 257 13.46 13.54 -6.02
CA PRO A 257 14.00 13.07 -4.76
C PRO A 257 13.90 14.14 -3.67
N ASP A 258 14.00 13.70 -2.42
CA ASP A 258 14.18 14.62 -1.29
C ASP A 258 15.66 14.92 -1.11
N ILE A 259 16.00 16.18 -0.86
CA ILE A 259 17.37 16.57 -0.56
C ILE A 259 17.59 16.48 0.95
N THR A 260 18.05 15.32 1.42
CA THR A 260 18.54 15.20 2.79
C THR A 260 20.01 15.60 2.86
N PRO A 261 20.44 16.43 3.84
CA PRO A 261 21.85 16.75 4.00
C PRO A 261 22.69 15.53 4.46
N LEU A 262 22.04 14.40 4.79
CA LEU A 262 22.69 13.20 5.32
C LEU A 262 23.36 12.35 4.24
N MET A 263 22.91 12.42 2.97
CA MET A 263 23.45 11.61 1.88
C MET A 263 23.33 12.34 0.53
N PRO A 264 24.21 12.03 -0.45
CA PRO A 264 24.01 12.53 -1.81
C PRO A 264 22.65 12.08 -2.38
N PRO A 265 22.05 12.85 -3.30
CA PRO A 265 20.83 12.45 -3.97
C PRO A 265 21.01 11.06 -4.59
N PRO A 266 20.04 10.16 -4.40
CA PRO A 266 20.20 8.79 -4.85
C PRO A 266 20.10 8.74 -6.39
N ALA A 267 20.92 7.89 -7.02
CA ALA A 267 21.05 7.78 -8.49
C ALA A 267 19.70 7.60 -9.19
N ASP A 268 19.54 8.00 -10.44
CA ASP A 268 18.25 7.80 -11.14
C ASP A 268 17.87 6.31 -11.17
N LEU A 269 16.62 6.01 -10.80
CA LEU A 269 16.06 4.66 -10.82
C LEU A 269 15.58 4.26 -12.21
N GLY A 270 15.37 5.22 -13.11
CA GLY A 270 14.67 4.99 -14.37
C GLY A 270 13.23 4.50 -14.17
N GLU A 271 12.64 3.96 -15.24
CA GLU A 271 11.31 3.36 -15.18
C GLU A 271 11.40 1.94 -14.59
N LEU A 272 10.62 1.69 -13.53
CA LEU A 272 10.53 0.36 -12.94
C LEU A 272 9.60 -0.52 -13.77
N PRO A 273 9.98 -1.79 -14.03
CA PRO A 273 9.16 -2.68 -14.84
C PRO A 273 7.85 -3.02 -14.12
N LEU A 274 6.73 -2.84 -14.82
CA LEU A 274 5.39 -3.23 -14.36
C LEU A 274 4.95 -4.60 -14.89
N THR A 275 5.72 -5.17 -15.82
CA THR A 275 5.46 -6.48 -16.42
C THR A 275 6.70 -7.37 -16.33
N PRO A 276 6.52 -8.71 -16.21
CA PRO A 276 7.65 -9.63 -16.25
C PRO A 276 8.40 -9.57 -17.57
N ARG A 277 9.72 -9.74 -17.54
CA ARG A 277 10.50 -9.95 -18.77
C ARG A 277 10.07 -11.27 -19.42
N PRO A 278 9.79 -11.29 -20.73
CA PRO A 278 9.36 -12.51 -21.41
C PRO A 278 10.52 -13.52 -21.51
N GLY A 279 10.15 -14.79 -21.73
CA GLY A 279 11.10 -15.90 -21.93
C GLY A 279 11.30 -16.78 -20.69
N THR A 280 12.04 -17.88 -20.86
CA THR A 280 12.24 -18.90 -19.81
C THR A 280 13.37 -18.57 -18.84
N ARG A 281 14.20 -17.57 -19.15
CA ARG A 281 15.32 -17.13 -18.31
C ARG A 281 15.33 -15.59 -18.15
N PRO A 282 14.31 -15.01 -17.51
CA PRO A 282 14.16 -13.54 -17.40
C PRO A 282 15.28 -12.84 -16.62
N LEU A 283 16.05 -13.60 -15.83
CA LEU A 283 17.18 -13.15 -15.04
C LEU A 283 18.55 -13.51 -15.66
N ALA A 284 18.59 -13.99 -16.90
CA ALA A 284 19.85 -14.31 -17.57
C ALA A 284 20.79 -13.09 -17.56
N GLY A 285 22.03 -13.30 -17.09
CA GLY A 285 23.04 -12.24 -16.96
C GLY A 285 22.98 -11.44 -15.66
N VAL A 286 21.98 -11.66 -14.79
CA VAL A 286 21.94 -11.07 -13.45
C VAL A 286 22.84 -11.88 -12.52
N THR A 287 23.78 -11.21 -11.87
CA THR A 287 24.60 -11.82 -10.81
C THR A 287 23.93 -11.58 -9.46
N VAL A 288 23.53 -12.66 -8.78
CA VAL A 288 22.94 -12.60 -7.44
C VAL A 288 24.00 -13.04 -6.43
N ALA A 289 24.36 -12.15 -5.51
CA ALA A 289 25.24 -12.49 -4.40
C ALA A 289 24.44 -13.12 -3.25
N LEU A 290 24.75 -14.35 -2.90
CA LEU A 290 24.20 -15.03 -1.72
C LEU A 290 25.18 -14.90 -0.56
N THR A 291 24.71 -14.42 0.59
CA THR A 291 25.51 -14.38 1.81
C THR A 291 25.26 -15.63 2.64
N ASP A 292 26.33 -16.20 3.18
CA ASP A 292 26.31 -17.28 4.16
C ASP A 292 25.79 -16.84 5.53
N ARG A 293 25.59 -15.53 5.77
CA ARG A 293 25.10 -14.96 7.04
C ARG A 293 23.75 -15.50 7.51
N THR A 294 23.01 -16.24 6.68
CA THR A 294 21.86 -17.02 7.15
C THR A 294 22.25 -18.06 8.20
N SER A 295 23.50 -18.52 8.25
CA SER A 295 24.00 -19.39 9.32
C SER A 295 24.32 -18.65 10.63
N ALA A 296 24.39 -17.32 10.58
CA ALA A 296 24.68 -16.47 11.75
C ALA A 296 23.41 -16.10 12.54
N VAL A 297 22.23 -16.56 12.09
CA VAL A 297 20.95 -16.33 12.73
C VAL A 297 20.19 -17.65 12.76
N ALA A 298 19.51 -17.96 13.86
CA ALA A 298 18.59 -19.10 13.89
C ALA A 298 17.43 -18.82 12.93
N ILE A 299 17.19 -19.73 12.00
CA ILE A 299 16.09 -19.66 11.02
C ILE A 299 15.28 -20.94 11.19
N ASP A 300 13.96 -20.80 11.29
CA ASP A 300 13.06 -21.95 11.35
C ASP A 300 13.19 -22.80 10.08
N GLU A 301 13.20 -24.13 10.25
CA GLU A 301 13.43 -25.09 9.16
C GLU A 301 12.53 -24.86 7.92
N PRO A 302 11.21 -24.58 8.05
CA PRO A 302 10.38 -24.29 6.88
C PRO A 302 10.81 -23.05 6.10
N VAL A 303 11.33 -22.03 6.77
CA VAL A 303 11.83 -20.80 6.14
C VAL A 303 13.17 -21.07 5.44
N ALA A 304 14.06 -21.83 6.08
CA ALA A 304 15.33 -22.24 5.47
C ALA A 304 15.09 -23.08 4.21
N ALA A 305 14.21 -24.07 4.27
CA ALA A 305 13.84 -24.91 3.14
C ALA A 305 13.21 -24.10 1.99
N ALA A 306 12.33 -23.15 2.29
CA ALA A 306 11.74 -22.28 1.28
C ALA A 306 12.78 -21.36 0.62
N LEU A 307 13.75 -20.85 1.39
CA LEU A 307 14.85 -20.05 0.85
C LEU A 307 15.75 -20.88 -0.06
N ASP A 308 16.07 -22.12 0.32
CA ASP A 308 16.88 -23.03 -0.50
C ASP A 308 16.17 -23.41 -1.80
N ALA A 309 14.85 -23.63 -1.77
CA ALA A 309 14.06 -23.91 -2.97
C ALA A 309 13.95 -22.71 -3.93
N ALA A 310 14.17 -21.49 -3.45
CA ALA A 310 14.15 -20.27 -4.25
C ALA A 310 15.49 -19.94 -4.92
N ARG A 311 16.58 -20.65 -4.55
CA ARG A 311 17.92 -20.53 -5.16
C ARG A 311 17.97 -21.26 -6.50
#